data_AF-A0AA92M5J1-F1
#
_entry.id   AF-A0AA92M5J1-F1
#
_cell.length_a   1.000
_cell.length_b   1.000
_cell.length_c   1.000
_cell.angle_alpha   90.00
_cell.angle_beta   90.00
_cell.angle_gamma   90.00
#
_symmetry.space_group_name_H-M   'P 1'
#
loop_
_entity.id
_entity.type
_entity.pdbx_description
1 polymer ?
#
loop_
_entity_poly.entity_id
_entity_poly.type
_entity_poly.pdbx_seq_one_letter_code
_entity_poly.pdbx_strand_id
1 'polypeptide(L)'
;MAEAAEIQMALMQGFLNRALQLLQQLAYARVLCEFHRIQDLRCQASDICSHGLVTAQERLAACEQRLDEFQQTLDNKDKVAAIRLARALYLRMLLGSANKRLQPWSDGEDITNMPLSHMFEWISHDFERLELAALEDAMTPAEIVMYARSIEGVHG
;
A
#
# COMPACT_ATOMS: atom_id res chain seq x y z
N MET A 1 0.76 29.94 -22.41
CA MET A 1 0.15 29.79 -21.07
C MET A 1 -0.51 28.41 -20.92
N ALA A 2 -1.39 27.98 -21.83
CA ALA A 2 -2.01 26.63 -21.79
C ALA A 2 -1.00 25.48 -21.94
N GLU A 3 -0.06 25.58 -22.90
CA GLU A 3 0.96 24.55 -23.15
C GLU A 3 1.92 24.32 -21.97
N ALA A 4 2.30 25.40 -21.27
CA ALA A 4 3.14 25.30 -20.07
C ALA A 4 2.42 24.64 -18.90
N ALA A 5 1.10 24.88 -18.76
CA ALA A 5 0.28 24.23 -17.73
C ALA A 5 0.08 22.74 -18.02
N GLU A 6 -0.07 22.37 -19.30
CA GLU A 6 -0.22 20.99 -19.74
C GLU A 6 1.05 20.17 -19.53
N ILE A 7 2.22 20.73 -19.86
CA ILE A 7 3.53 20.11 -19.57
C ILE A 7 3.70 19.91 -18.05
N GLN A 8 3.37 20.92 -17.25
CA GLN A 8 3.49 20.85 -15.80
C GLN A 8 2.57 19.78 -15.19
N MET A 9 1.36 19.64 -15.73
CA MET A 9 0.39 18.61 -15.31
C MET A 9 0.88 17.20 -15.67
N ALA A 10 1.42 17.01 -16.87
CA ALA A 10 1.99 15.73 -17.30
C ALA A 10 3.20 15.32 -16.43
N LEU A 11 4.08 16.27 -16.10
CA LEU A 11 5.22 16.04 -15.20
C LEU A 11 4.77 15.64 -13.80
N MET A 12 3.76 16.33 -13.25
CA MET A 12 3.19 15.99 -11.94
C MET A 12 2.55 14.59 -11.95
N GLN A 13 1.84 14.23 -13.03
CA GLN A 13 1.23 12.91 -13.16
C GLN A 13 2.30 11.80 -13.23
N GLY A 14 3.35 11.99 -14.01
CA GLY A 14 4.47 11.04 -14.10
C GLY A 14 5.16 10.83 -12.74
N PHE A 15 5.36 11.92 -12.01
CA PHE A 15 5.91 11.90 -10.66
C PHE A 15 5.00 11.15 -9.67
N LEU A 16 3.69 11.44 -9.64
CA LEU A 16 2.74 10.76 -8.77
C LEU A 16 2.64 9.26 -9.09
N ASN A 17 2.59 8.90 -10.37
CA ASN A 17 2.58 7.50 -10.79
C ASN A 17 3.83 6.75 -10.29
N ARG A 18 5.00 7.38 -10.36
CA ARG A 18 6.24 6.80 -9.84
C ARG A 18 6.20 6.63 -8.32
N ALA A 19 5.74 7.64 -7.59
CA ALA A 19 5.59 7.57 -6.14
C ALA A 19 4.64 6.44 -5.72
N LEU A 20 3.46 6.36 -6.34
CA LEU A 20 2.48 5.32 -6.06
C LEU A 20 3.00 3.93 -6.39
N GLN A 21 3.76 3.78 -7.49
CA GLN A 21 4.39 2.50 -7.84
C GLN A 21 5.39 2.06 -6.76
N LEU A 22 6.24 2.96 -6.27
CA LEU A 22 7.22 2.64 -5.23
C LEU A 22 6.54 2.28 -3.91
N LEU A 23 5.52 3.05 -3.50
CA LEU A 23 4.71 2.78 -2.31
C LEU A 23 4.00 1.42 -2.42
N GLN A 24 3.44 1.09 -3.58
CA GLN A 24 2.80 -0.20 -3.81
C GLN A 24 3.80 -1.36 -3.75
N GLN A 25 5.01 -1.18 -4.28
CA GLN A 25 6.07 -2.20 -4.19
C GLN A 25 6.54 -2.42 -2.74
N LEU A 26 6.62 -1.35 -1.95
CA LEU A 26 6.94 -1.44 -0.52
C LEU A 26 5.82 -2.16 0.26
N ALA A 27 4.56 -1.76 0.06
CA ALA A 27 3.41 -2.40 0.69
C ALA A 27 3.36 -3.91 0.37
N TYR A 28 3.52 -4.28 -0.89
CA TYR A 28 3.57 -5.68 -1.31
C TYR A 28 4.74 -6.45 -0.66
N ALA A 29 5.92 -5.84 -0.52
CA ALA A 29 7.04 -6.50 0.14
C ALA A 29 6.78 -6.74 1.63
N ARG A 30 6.12 -5.80 2.33
CA ARG A 30 5.70 -5.96 3.73
C ARG A 30 4.71 -7.12 3.90
N VAL A 31 3.72 -7.20 3.01
CA VAL A 31 2.77 -8.32 2.97
C VAL A 31 3.51 -9.65 2.78
N LEU A 32 4.46 -9.72 1.83
CA LEU A 32 5.23 -10.95 1.60
C LEU A 32 6.03 -11.39 2.84
N CYS A 33 6.68 -10.45 3.53
CA CYS A 33 7.40 -10.75 4.77
C CYS A 33 6.46 -11.35 5.82
N GLU A 34 5.30 -10.72 6.03
CA GLU A 34 4.34 -11.19 7.03
C GLU A 34 3.67 -12.51 6.63
N PHE A 35 3.39 -12.68 5.33
CA PHE A 35 2.87 -13.92 4.77
C PHE A 35 3.80 -15.09 5.04
N HIS A 36 5.09 -14.95 4.70
CA HIS A 36 6.06 -16.01 4.96
C HIS A 36 6.28 -16.23 6.46
N ARG A 37 6.28 -15.17 7.27
CA ARG A 37 6.37 -15.28 8.74
C ARG A 37 5.23 -16.13 9.32
N ILE A 38 3.99 -15.90 8.90
CA ILE A 38 2.83 -16.67 9.37
C ILE A 38 2.83 -18.08 8.78
N GLN A 39 3.22 -18.24 7.50
CA GLN A 39 3.37 -19.55 6.87
C GLN A 39 4.37 -20.43 7.62
N ASP A 40 5.53 -19.90 7.99
CA ASP A 40 6.56 -20.60 8.75
C ASP A 40 6.05 -21.02 10.14
N LEU A 41 5.22 -20.20 10.79
CA LEU A 41 4.59 -20.55 12.07
C LEU A 41 3.56 -21.69 11.93
N ARG A 42 2.88 -21.81 10.79
CA ARG A 42 1.91 -22.91 10.53
C ARG A 42 2.62 -24.24 10.27
N CYS A 43 3.76 -24.20 9.61
CA CYS A 43 4.59 -25.37 9.36
C CYS A 43 5.36 -25.72 10.63
N GLN A 44 4.79 -26.55 11.51
CA GLN A 44 5.49 -27.07 12.70
C GLN A 44 6.77 -27.81 12.27
N ALA A 45 7.90 -27.10 12.28
CA ALA A 45 9.29 -27.56 12.21
C ALA A 45 9.50 -29.00 11.69
N SER A 46 9.50 -29.19 10.37
CA SER A 46 10.26 -30.24 9.70
C SER A 46 10.25 -29.97 8.20
N ASP A 47 11.41 -29.60 7.66
CA ASP A 47 11.73 -29.54 6.23
C ASP A 47 10.79 -28.71 5.35
N ILE A 48 11.16 -27.45 5.07
CA ILE A 48 11.12 -26.78 3.76
C ILE A 48 11.69 -25.34 3.94
N CYS A 49 12.87 -25.11 3.36
CA CYS A 49 13.52 -23.84 3.04
C CYS A 49 12.95 -22.52 3.63
N SER A 50 13.64 -21.93 4.62
CA SER A 50 13.48 -20.53 5.08
C SER A 50 13.80 -19.45 4.01
N HIS A 51 13.94 -19.85 2.74
CA HIS A 51 14.33 -18.97 1.65
C HIS A 51 13.24 -17.95 1.29
N GLY A 52 11.95 -18.29 1.47
CA GLY A 52 10.85 -17.37 1.15
C GLY A 52 10.89 -16.08 1.99
N LEU A 53 11.05 -16.23 3.31
CA LEU A 53 11.16 -15.09 4.23
C LEU A 53 12.42 -14.26 3.96
N VAL A 54 13.58 -14.90 3.76
CA VAL A 54 14.85 -14.19 3.47
C VAL A 54 14.73 -13.39 2.18
N THR A 55 14.23 -13.98 1.09
CA THR A 55 14.03 -13.28 -0.18
C THR A 55 13.00 -12.15 -0.06
N ALA A 56 11.95 -12.32 0.75
CA ALA A 56 11.00 -11.24 1.01
C ALA A 56 11.63 -10.07 1.78
N GLN A 57 12.49 -10.36 2.76
CA GLN A 57 13.24 -9.34 3.52
C GLN A 57 14.23 -8.58 2.64
N GLU A 58 14.98 -9.28 1.78
CA GLU A 58 15.88 -8.64 0.81
C GLU A 58 15.11 -7.71 -0.13
N ARG A 59 13.93 -8.16 -0.60
CA ARG A 59 13.04 -7.34 -1.42
C ARG A 59 12.52 -6.12 -0.66
N LEU A 60 12.15 -6.28 0.61
CA LEU A 60 11.70 -5.19 1.47
C LEU A 60 12.79 -4.12 1.62
N ALA A 61 14.01 -4.52 1.97
CA ALA A 61 15.14 -3.61 2.09
C ALA A 61 15.42 -2.85 0.79
N ALA A 62 15.35 -3.53 -0.36
CA ALA A 62 15.50 -2.89 -1.67
C ALA A 62 14.35 -1.93 -2.01
N CYS A 63 13.12 -2.19 -1.55
CA CYS A 63 12.00 -1.26 -1.68
C CYS A 63 12.19 -0.02 -0.80
N GLU A 64 12.63 -0.21 0.46
CA GLU A 64 12.89 0.87 1.40
C GLU A 64 14.00 1.79 0.89
N GLN A 65 15.13 1.23 0.44
CA GLN A 65 16.21 2.01 -0.14
C GLN A 65 15.74 2.86 -1.34
N ARG A 66 14.99 2.28 -2.27
CA ARG A 66 14.47 3.01 -3.44
C ARG A 66 13.48 4.11 -3.05
N LEU A 67 12.71 3.91 -1.97
CA LEU A 67 11.81 4.94 -1.47
C LEU A 67 12.59 6.06 -0.78
N ASP A 68 13.64 5.74 -0.02
CA ASP A 68 14.51 6.74 0.61
C ASP A 68 15.22 7.60 -0.45
N GLU A 69 15.76 6.98 -1.50
CA GLU A 69 16.33 7.68 -2.65
C GLU A 69 15.30 8.58 -3.33
N PHE A 70 14.06 8.10 -3.50
CA PHE A 70 12.98 8.90 -4.06
C PHE A 70 12.58 10.07 -3.15
N GLN A 71 12.55 9.87 -1.83
CA GLN A 71 12.24 10.90 -0.85
C GLN A 71 13.25 12.05 -0.89
N GLN A 72 14.52 11.78 -1.19
CA GLN A 72 15.55 12.81 -1.37
C GLN A 72 15.25 13.75 -2.56
N THR A 73 14.40 13.32 -3.51
CA THR A 73 13.95 14.16 -4.64
C THR A 73 12.74 15.03 -4.31
N LEU A 74 12.15 14.89 -3.12
CA LEU A 74 11.02 15.68 -2.66
C LEU A 74 11.48 17.07 -2.21
N ASP A 75 11.44 18.01 -3.14
CA ASP A 75 11.92 19.39 -2.96
C ASP A 75 10.92 20.33 -2.28
N ASN A 76 9.63 19.95 -2.17
CA ASN A 76 8.61 20.78 -1.55
C ASN A 76 7.50 19.98 -0.84
N LYS A 77 6.79 20.67 0.05
CA LYS A 77 5.68 20.09 0.85
C LYS A 77 4.45 19.74 0.01
N ASP A 78 4.23 20.43 -1.10
CA ASP A 78 3.05 20.22 -1.95
C ASP A 78 3.10 18.87 -2.66
N LYS A 79 4.29 18.43 -3.11
CA LYS A 79 4.50 17.09 -3.67
C LYS A 79 4.23 16.01 -2.64
N VAL A 80 4.67 16.21 -1.40
CA VAL A 80 4.42 15.27 -0.29
C VAL A 80 2.91 15.16 -0.02
N ALA A 81 2.22 16.31 0.04
CA ALA A 81 0.76 16.36 0.22
C ALA A 81 0.03 15.64 -0.92
N ALA A 82 0.43 15.90 -2.18
CA ALA A 82 -0.16 15.27 -3.35
C ALA A 82 0.03 13.74 -3.35
N ILE A 83 1.21 13.25 -2.98
CA ILE A 83 1.47 11.81 -2.81
C ILE A 83 0.58 11.22 -1.71
N ARG A 84 0.49 11.88 -0.55
CA ARG A 84 -0.33 11.42 0.58
C ARG A 84 -1.80 11.27 0.17
N LEU A 85 -2.35 12.31 -0.45
CA LEU A 85 -3.74 12.31 -0.94
C LEU A 85 -3.97 11.22 -1.99
N ALA A 86 -3.08 11.12 -2.99
CA ALA A 86 -3.20 10.12 -4.04
C ALA A 86 -3.11 8.69 -3.49
N ARG A 87 -2.21 8.44 -2.53
CA ARG A 87 -2.06 7.14 -1.89
C ARG A 87 -3.28 6.78 -1.05
N ALA A 88 -3.80 7.73 -0.26
CA ALA A 88 -5.01 7.51 0.54
C ALA A 88 -6.22 7.17 -0.34
N LEU A 89 -6.44 7.90 -1.44
CA LEU A 89 -7.51 7.61 -2.39
C LEU A 89 -7.35 6.24 -3.06
N TYR A 90 -6.13 5.87 -3.43
CA TYR A 90 -5.84 4.55 -3.97
C TYR A 90 -6.13 3.42 -2.96
N LEU A 91 -5.73 3.59 -1.69
CA LEU A 91 -6.03 2.63 -0.63
C LEU A 91 -7.53 2.49 -0.36
N ARG A 92 -8.28 3.60 -0.37
CA ARG A 92 -9.75 3.55 -0.28
C ARG A 92 -10.37 2.72 -1.41
N MET A 93 -9.88 2.89 -2.64
CA MET A 93 -10.35 2.09 -3.78
C MET A 93 -10.08 0.59 -3.56
N LEU A 94 -8.87 0.23 -3.09
CA LEU A 94 -8.53 -1.16 -2.77
C LEU A 94 -9.44 -1.72 -1.67
N LEU A 95 -9.60 -0.99 -0.56
CA LEU A 95 -10.43 -1.39 0.57
C LEU A 95 -11.92 -1.50 0.20
N GLY A 96 -12.41 -0.65 -0.69
CA GLY A 96 -13.78 -0.75 -1.23
C GLY A 96 -14.04 -2.07 -1.98
N SER A 97 -12.98 -2.71 -2.50
CA SER A 97 -13.07 -4.03 -3.15
C SER A 97 -12.83 -5.20 -2.20
N ALA A 98 -12.35 -4.96 -0.98
CA ALA A 98 -11.89 -6.00 -0.05
C ALA A 98 -12.97 -7.04 0.27
N ASN A 99 -14.23 -6.61 0.46
CA ASN A 99 -15.34 -7.51 0.70
C ASN A 99 -15.49 -8.59 -0.40
N LYS A 100 -15.17 -8.28 -1.66
CA LYS A 100 -15.21 -9.27 -2.75
C LYS A 100 -13.99 -10.18 -2.75
N ARG A 101 -12.82 -9.68 -2.34
CA ARG A 101 -11.56 -10.45 -2.30
C ARG A 101 -11.50 -11.42 -1.11
N LEU A 102 -12.15 -11.06 0.00
CA LEU A 102 -12.15 -11.83 1.25
C LEU A 102 -13.29 -12.87 1.35
N GLN A 103 -14.39 -12.73 0.62
CA GLN A 103 -15.46 -13.76 0.58
C GLN A 103 -15.01 -14.94 -0.30
N PRO A 104 -14.76 -16.14 0.27
CA PRO A 104 -15.77 -16.93 0.99
C PRO A 104 -15.33 -17.52 2.35
N TRP A 105 -14.15 -17.15 2.86
CA TRP A 105 -13.64 -17.71 4.12
C TRP A 105 -14.38 -17.08 5.31
N SER A 106 -14.69 -17.90 6.31
CA SER A 106 -15.39 -17.42 7.51
C SER A 106 -14.38 -17.01 8.58
N ASP A 107 -14.58 -15.84 9.21
CA ASP A 107 -13.79 -15.38 10.35
C ASP A 107 -13.78 -16.36 11.55
N GLY A 108 -14.65 -17.37 11.53
CA GLY A 108 -14.70 -18.45 12.53
C GLY A 108 -13.82 -19.67 12.22
N GLU A 109 -13.16 -19.72 11.06
CA GLU A 109 -12.30 -20.84 10.66
C GLU A 109 -10.85 -20.64 11.16
N ASP A 110 -10.23 -21.71 11.68
CA ASP A 110 -8.88 -21.67 12.26
C ASP A 110 -7.83 -21.21 11.24
N ILE A 111 -6.95 -20.31 11.69
CA ILE A 111 -5.81 -19.82 10.91
C ILE A 111 -4.94 -20.97 10.41
N THR A 112 -4.84 -22.10 11.12
CA THR A 112 -4.04 -23.25 10.67
C THR A 112 -4.55 -23.85 9.34
N ASN A 113 -5.85 -23.75 9.06
CA ASN A 113 -6.49 -24.34 7.88
C ASN A 113 -6.81 -23.33 6.77
N MET A 114 -6.52 -22.05 6.98
CA MET A 114 -6.81 -20.98 6.03
C MET A 114 -6.02 -21.13 4.72
N PRO A 115 -6.66 -21.09 3.54
CA PRO A 115 -5.99 -21.10 2.24
C PRO A 115 -4.93 -20.00 2.14
N LEU A 116 -3.79 -20.30 1.53
CA LEU A 116 -2.69 -19.34 1.38
C LEU A 116 -3.11 -18.06 0.66
N SER A 117 -3.94 -18.16 -0.38
CA SER A 117 -4.48 -17.00 -1.08
C SER A 117 -5.32 -16.11 -0.16
N HIS A 118 -6.13 -16.72 0.72
CA HIS A 118 -6.94 -15.98 1.69
C HIS A 118 -6.07 -15.34 2.77
N MET A 119 -5.05 -16.06 3.28
CA MET A 119 -4.08 -15.50 4.22
C MET A 119 -3.37 -14.27 3.62
N PHE A 120 -2.96 -14.35 2.36
CA PHE A 120 -2.30 -13.23 1.67
C PHE A 120 -3.23 -12.01 1.54
N GLU A 121 -4.48 -12.23 1.13
CA GLU A 121 -5.48 -11.15 1.03
C GLU A 121 -5.82 -10.54 2.40
N TRP A 122 -5.95 -11.36 3.45
CA TRP A 122 -6.20 -10.91 4.81
C TRP A 122 -5.07 -10.03 5.34
N ILE A 123 -3.82 -10.47 5.20
CA ILE A 123 -2.63 -9.68 5.56
C ILE A 123 -2.61 -8.38 4.75
N SER A 124 -2.84 -8.45 3.43
CA SER A 124 -2.87 -7.27 2.56
C SER A 124 -3.90 -6.25 3.03
N HIS A 125 -5.11 -6.70 3.33
CA HIS A 125 -6.19 -5.86 3.82
C HIS A 125 -5.84 -5.17 5.15
N ASP A 126 -5.22 -5.89 6.10
CA ASP A 126 -4.82 -5.31 7.38
C ASP A 126 -3.73 -4.24 7.20
N PHE A 127 -2.73 -4.49 6.35
CA PHE A 127 -1.73 -3.48 6.00
C PHE A 127 -2.34 -2.27 5.27
N GLU A 128 -3.27 -2.48 4.34
CA GLU A 128 -3.98 -1.40 3.63
C GLU A 128 -4.75 -0.50 4.60
N ARG A 129 -5.41 -1.09 5.62
CA ARG A 129 -6.13 -0.34 6.66
C ARG A 129 -5.21 0.46 7.56
N LEU A 130 -4.11 -0.15 8.03
CA LEU A 130 -3.14 0.51 8.88
C LEU A 130 -2.43 1.66 8.14
N GLU A 131 -2.06 1.44 6.89
CA GLU A 131 -1.44 2.49 6.05
C GLU A 131 -2.42 3.64 5.83
N LEU A 132 -3.69 3.35 5.52
CA LEU A 132 -4.69 4.41 5.32
C LEU A 132 -4.89 5.25 6.58
N ALA A 133 -5.05 4.62 7.74
CA ALA A 133 -5.19 5.32 9.02
C ALA A 133 -3.99 6.22 9.30
N ALA A 134 -2.77 5.72 9.11
CA ALA A 134 -1.55 6.51 9.31
C ALA A 134 -1.44 7.70 8.35
N LEU A 135 -1.90 7.55 7.10
CA LEU A 135 -1.95 8.66 6.13
C LEU A 135 -2.97 9.71 6.56
N GLU A 136 -4.17 9.30 6.95
CA GLU A 136 -5.26 10.18 7.40
C GLU A 136 -4.86 10.95 8.67
N ASP A 137 -4.22 10.28 9.65
CA ASP A 137 -3.69 10.92 10.86
C ASP A 137 -2.59 11.95 10.57
N ALA A 138 -1.81 11.73 9.50
CA ALA A 138 -0.74 12.63 9.09
C ALA A 138 -1.24 13.80 8.21
N MET A 139 -2.51 13.83 7.82
CA MET A 139 -3.04 14.89 6.96
C MET A 139 -3.17 16.21 7.72
N THR A 140 -2.82 17.31 7.06
CA THR A 140 -3.13 18.64 7.56
C THR A 140 -4.63 18.95 7.43
N PRO A 141 -5.19 19.92 8.16
CA PRO A 141 -6.60 20.31 8.01
C PRO A 141 -6.99 20.67 6.57
N ALA A 142 -6.07 21.30 5.81
CA ALA A 142 -6.30 21.62 4.40
C ALA A 142 -6.37 20.35 3.53
N GLU A 143 -5.48 19.38 3.78
CA GLU A 143 -5.47 18.10 3.07
C GLU A 143 -6.72 17.28 3.38
N ILE A 144 -7.20 17.26 4.63
CA ILE A 144 -8.44 16.58 5.02
C ILE A 144 -9.63 17.10 4.20
N VAL A 145 -9.74 18.43 4.03
CA VAL A 145 -10.80 19.04 3.22
C VAL A 145 -10.69 18.63 1.74
N MET A 146 -9.48 18.62 1.18
CA MET A 146 -9.26 18.18 -0.20
C MET A 146 -9.58 16.69 -0.39
N TYR A 147 -9.18 15.86 0.56
CA TYR A 147 -9.44 14.43 0.57
C TYR A 147 -10.94 14.13 0.63
N ALA A 148 -11.67 14.77 1.55
CA ALA A 148 -13.13 14.61 1.68
C ALA A 148 -13.86 14.96 0.37
N ARG A 149 -13.54 16.11 -0.23
CA ARG A 149 -14.11 16.52 -1.54
C ARG A 149 -13.81 15.53 -2.66
N SER A 150 -12.60 14.95 -2.65
CA SER A 150 -12.19 13.98 -3.66
C SER A 150 -12.96 12.66 -3.53
N ILE A 151 -13.38 12.28 -2.33
CA ILE A 151 -14.22 11.10 -2.10
C ILE A 151 -15.66 11.35 -2.56
N GLU A 152 -16.21 12.53 -2.24
CA GLU A 152 -17.58 12.93 -2.62
C GLU A 152 -17.76 13.01 -4.14
N GLY A 153 -16.78 13.56 -4.86
CA GLY A 153 -16.81 13.68 -6.32
C GLY A 153 -16.76 12.35 -7.09
N VAL A 154 -16.46 11.22 -6.44
CA VAL A 154 -16.47 9.88 -7.04
C VAL A 154 -17.86 9.21 -6.91
N HIS A 155 -18.77 9.78 -6.11
CA HIS A 155 -20.13 9.27 -5.88
C HIS A 155 -21.22 10.15 -6.52
N GLY A 156 -20.84 11.15 -7.32
CA GLY A 156 -21.73 12.06 -8.05
C GLY A 156 -21.91 11.70 -9.52
#